data_AF-G0P8D1-F1
#
_entry.id   AF-G0P8D1-F1
#
_cell.length_a   1.000
_cell.length_b   1.000
_cell.length_c   1.000
_cell.angle_alpha   90.00
_cell.angle_beta   90.00
_cell.angle_gamma   90.00
#
_symmetry.space_group_name_H-M   'P 1'
#
loop_
_entity.id
_entity.type
_entity.pdbx_description
1 polymer ?
#
loop_
_entity_poly.entity_id
_entity_poly.type
_entity_poly.pdbx_seq_one_letter_code
_entity_poly.pdbx_strand_id
1 'polypeptide(L)'
;MKLAFLFFCLAVSTNSKPLSLASVPQEIPVQESTRLYFLTSGPEAELKGFTVKSEKNNIDSNVFAYSVPETDGSLSPLTINVNDTLIVTRPEGSTSAVKLYQDRITRSLNVFPVFEKSSIGFKSGKNVFFAVEKPNGKILTIQNLKVDPQNNGYVRAYSGVPGDLIPQPYMFFNSDVYQNVSFYQQLDIRIDEFSMDPVFTGVSYTVSFGQVTTTLQSSGLIMTPNYPLTLDLSDITFNINRVGDESVSLHMNPFFYRDHVYTTFITVNFGFGIQQENSFPSQLDGRMNAAGTMNSVEVRSSGAYAIQYYTNSTSTNAVGTTLAGQGTTPSIITTTGSSSFIHTCLSFAVVFVSLLIG
;
A
#
# COMPACT_ATOMS: atom_id res chain seq x y z
N MET A 1 31.29 11.45 31.26
CA MET A 1 29.82 11.29 31.10
C MET A 1 29.15 12.14 30.02
N LYS A 2 29.83 13.08 29.33
CA LYS A 2 29.22 13.89 28.25
C LYS A 2 29.32 13.29 26.84
N LEU A 3 30.28 12.39 26.61
CA LEU A 3 30.50 11.76 25.30
C LEU A 3 29.46 10.67 24.99
N ALA A 4 29.05 9.89 25.99
CA ALA A 4 28.02 8.85 25.83
C ALA A 4 26.63 9.45 25.51
N PHE A 5 26.32 10.64 26.02
CA PHE A 5 25.08 11.35 25.71
C PHE A 5 25.07 11.91 24.27
N LEU A 6 26.24 12.37 23.78
CA LEU A 6 26.40 12.79 22.38
C LEU A 6 26.28 11.62 21.40
N PHE A 7 26.79 10.44 21.76
CA PHE A 7 26.57 9.22 20.96
C PHE A 7 25.12 8.73 21.02
N PHE A 8 24.40 8.93 22.12
CA PHE A 8 22.97 8.62 22.19
C PHE A 8 22.15 9.60 21.35
N CYS A 9 22.47 10.89 21.35
CA CYS A 9 21.82 11.88 20.47
C CYS A 9 22.13 11.67 18.98
N LEU A 10 23.30 11.11 18.62
CA LEU A 10 23.58 10.64 17.25
C LEU A 10 22.91 9.30 16.91
N ALA A 11 22.58 8.48 17.91
CA ALA A 11 21.89 7.19 17.74
C ALA A 11 20.35 7.30 17.73
N VAL A 12 19.78 8.46 18.06
CA VAL A 12 18.39 8.80 17.68
C VAL A 12 18.39 9.31 16.24
N SER A 13 18.96 8.51 15.34
CA SER A 13 18.62 8.53 13.93
C SER A 13 17.14 8.12 13.85
N THR A 14 16.29 9.14 13.80
CA THR A 14 15.04 9.30 13.04
C THR A 14 14.21 8.07 12.63
N ASN A 15 14.28 6.94 13.33
CA ASN A 15 13.67 5.66 12.96
C ASN A 15 12.21 5.86 12.50
N SER A 16 12.02 5.93 11.19
CA SER A 16 10.69 6.00 10.58
C SER A 16 10.05 4.62 10.49
N LYS A 17 10.70 3.59 11.04
CA LYS A 17 10.11 2.26 11.19
C LYS A 17 9.07 2.29 12.29
N PRO A 18 7.90 1.66 12.09
CA PRO A 18 6.89 1.57 13.13
C PRO A 18 7.46 0.91 14.40
N LEU A 19 7.42 1.61 15.53
CA LEU A 19 7.84 1.10 16.83
C LEU A 19 6.68 0.39 17.53
N SER A 20 6.85 -0.88 17.90
CA SER A 20 5.87 -1.60 18.71
C SER A 20 5.93 -1.16 20.18
N LEU A 21 4.77 -0.85 20.76
CA LEU A 21 4.68 -0.46 22.17
C LEU A 21 4.74 -1.67 23.12
N ALA A 22 5.63 -1.60 24.11
CA ALA A 22 5.82 -2.60 25.15
C ALA A 22 4.77 -2.49 26.27
N SER A 23 4.74 -3.46 27.18
CA SER A 23 3.89 -3.48 28.37
C SER A 23 4.36 -2.55 29.49
N VAL A 24 5.56 -1.98 29.38
CA VAL A 24 6.09 -0.97 30.29
C VAL A 24 5.96 0.43 29.66
N PRO A 25 5.90 1.51 30.47
CA PRO A 25 5.96 2.86 29.94
C PRO A 25 7.15 3.03 29.01
N GLN A 26 6.89 3.50 27.79
CA GLN A 26 7.93 3.79 26.81
C GLN A 26 8.19 5.29 26.75
N GLU A 27 9.44 5.65 26.95
CA GLU A 27 9.94 7.01 26.75
C GLU A 27 10.45 7.16 25.31
N ILE A 28 9.86 8.11 24.60
CA ILE A 28 10.12 8.34 23.18
C ILE A 28 10.59 9.78 23.03
N PRO A 29 11.88 10.02 22.75
CA PRO A 29 12.37 11.37 22.53
C PRO A 29 11.76 11.93 21.23
N VAL A 30 11.15 13.11 21.35
CA VAL A 30 10.48 13.78 20.23
C VAL A 30 11.05 15.17 19.99
N GLN A 31 11.12 15.54 18.72
CA GLN A 31 11.57 16.86 18.30
C GLN A 31 10.39 17.70 17.84
N GLU A 32 10.52 19.01 17.94
CA GLU A 32 9.60 19.97 17.33
C GLU A 32 9.32 19.61 15.86
N SER A 33 8.07 19.80 15.43
CA SER A 33 7.54 19.43 14.12
C SER A 33 7.46 17.92 13.81
N THR A 34 7.76 17.03 14.78
CA THR A 34 7.52 15.59 14.60
C THR A 34 6.02 15.32 14.52
N ARG A 35 5.61 14.52 13.54
CA ARG A 35 4.28 13.94 13.44
C ARG A 35 4.33 12.48 13.83
N LEU A 36 3.41 12.09 14.71
CA LEU A 36 3.30 10.75 15.24
C LEU A 36 1.95 10.15 14.86
N TYR A 37 1.98 8.94 14.32
CA TYR A 37 0.80 8.21 13.87
C TYR A 37 0.72 6.88 14.63
N PHE A 38 -0.46 6.59 15.20
CA PHE A 38 -0.68 5.36 15.95
C PHE A 38 -1.45 4.36 15.09
N LEU A 39 -0.78 3.26 14.73
CA LEU A 39 -1.29 2.20 13.86
C LEU A 39 -1.75 1.02 14.73
N THR A 40 -3.06 0.77 14.76
CA THR A 40 -3.64 -0.29 15.59
C THR A 40 -5.05 -0.65 15.13
N SER A 41 -5.44 -1.91 15.33
CA SER A 41 -6.82 -2.42 15.23
C SER A 41 -7.39 -2.78 16.61
N GLY A 42 -6.78 -2.27 17.68
CA GLY A 42 -7.20 -2.55 19.05
C GLY A 42 -8.63 -2.05 19.34
N PRO A 43 -9.38 -2.71 20.24
CA PRO A 43 -10.69 -2.23 20.65
C PRO A 43 -10.61 -0.84 21.30
N GLU A 44 -11.57 0.03 21.01
CA GLU A 44 -11.66 1.39 21.56
C GLU A 44 -11.50 1.45 23.08
N ALA A 45 -12.13 0.51 23.80
CA ALA A 45 -12.06 0.43 25.26
C ALA A 45 -10.63 0.24 25.77
N GLU A 46 -9.83 -0.58 25.09
CA GLU A 46 -8.42 -0.75 25.43
C GLU A 46 -7.61 0.49 25.02
N LEU A 47 -7.81 1.00 23.80
CA LEU A 47 -7.04 2.13 23.26
C LEU A 47 -7.22 3.43 24.06
N LYS A 48 -8.39 3.63 24.68
CA LYS A 48 -8.62 4.73 25.63
C LYS A 48 -7.79 4.61 26.92
N GLY A 49 -7.39 3.39 27.29
CA GLY A 49 -6.50 3.12 28.42
C GLY A 49 -5.01 3.30 28.12
N PHE A 50 -4.61 3.32 26.84
CA PHE A 50 -3.24 3.67 26.46
C PHE A 50 -3.04 5.17 26.61
N THR A 51 -2.29 5.60 27.62
CA THR A 51 -2.06 7.02 27.87
C THR A 51 -0.85 7.53 27.10
N VAL A 52 -0.95 8.76 26.61
CA VAL A 52 0.10 9.47 25.88
C VAL A 52 0.32 10.79 26.60
N LYS A 53 1.52 10.99 27.15
CA LYS A 53 1.86 12.17 27.95
C LYS A 53 3.15 12.84 27.49
N SER A 54 3.17 14.16 27.47
CA SER A 54 4.39 14.96 27.27
C SER A 54 4.21 16.29 27.98
N GLU A 55 5.13 16.58 28.89
CA GLU A 55 5.04 17.69 29.83
C GLU A 55 5.15 19.04 29.11
N LYS A 56 6.17 19.22 28.26
CA LYS A 56 6.43 20.50 27.59
C LYS A 56 5.46 20.78 26.46
N ASN A 57 4.94 19.72 25.82
CA ASN A 57 3.90 19.87 24.80
C ASN A 57 2.49 19.95 25.39
N ASN A 58 2.33 19.86 26.72
CA ASN A 58 1.03 19.81 27.41
C ASN A 58 0.09 18.73 26.84
N ILE A 59 0.65 17.57 26.52
CA ILE A 59 -0.12 16.42 26.02
C ILE A 59 -0.51 15.56 27.23
N ASP A 60 -1.82 15.36 27.42
CA ASP A 60 -2.38 14.30 28.26
C ASP A 60 -3.61 13.75 27.53
N SER A 61 -3.41 12.65 26.80
CA SER A 61 -4.42 12.06 25.93
C SER A 61 -4.28 10.55 25.92
N ASN A 62 -4.97 9.90 24.98
CA ASN A 62 -4.88 8.47 24.75
C ASN A 62 -4.65 8.14 23.27
N VAL A 63 -4.22 6.91 23.01
CA VAL A 63 -3.93 6.43 21.65
C VAL A 63 -5.16 6.48 20.75
N PHE A 64 -6.36 6.20 21.29
CA PHE A 64 -7.61 6.21 20.51
C PHE A 64 -7.84 7.54 19.78
N ALA A 65 -7.50 8.68 20.40
CA ALA A 65 -7.65 10.00 19.79
C ALA A 65 -6.84 10.20 18.49
N TYR A 66 -5.83 9.36 18.23
CA TYR A 66 -4.91 9.49 17.09
C TYR A 66 -4.81 8.22 16.23
N SER A 67 -5.65 7.22 16.50
CA SER A 67 -5.66 5.94 15.78
C SER A 67 -6.96 5.69 15.00
N VAL A 68 -7.94 6.60 15.11
CA VAL A 68 -9.19 6.53 14.36
C VAL A 68 -9.00 7.25 13.01
N PRO A 69 -9.18 6.54 11.88
CA PRO A 69 -9.10 7.17 10.58
C PRO A 69 -10.19 8.23 10.37
N GLU A 70 -9.84 9.29 9.63
CA GLU A 70 -10.77 10.25 9.08
C GLU A 70 -11.68 9.61 8.01
N THR A 71 -12.67 10.35 7.51
CA THR A 71 -13.62 9.86 6.50
C THR A 71 -12.96 9.37 5.21
N ASP A 72 -11.78 9.90 4.86
CA ASP A 72 -11.01 9.46 3.71
C ASP A 72 -10.06 8.29 4.00
N GLY A 73 -10.05 7.78 5.23
CA GLY A 73 -9.24 6.67 5.70
C GLY A 73 -7.84 7.05 6.20
N SER A 74 -7.44 8.34 6.13
CA SER A 74 -6.14 8.78 6.64
C SER A 74 -6.16 9.06 8.15
N LEU A 75 -5.01 8.95 8.81
CA LEU A 75 -4.87 9.31 10.22
C LEU A 75 -4.47 10.77 10.41
N SER A 76 -5.08 11.41 11.39
CA SER A 76 -4.60 12.69 11.93
C SER A 76 -3.39 12.43 12.85
N PRO A 77 -2.24 13.12 12.65
CA PRO A 77 -1.09 12.92 13.50
C PRO A 77 -1.23 13.64 14.86
N LEU A 78 -0.60 13.08 15.88
CA LEU A 78 -0.16 13.87 17.03
C LEU A 78 1.06 14.71 16.60
N THR A 79 0.93 16.03 16.65
CA THR A 79 1.98 16.97 16.25
C THR A 79 2.72 17.50 17.48
N ILE A 80 4.04 17.39 17.44
CA ILE A 80 4.94 17.85 18.51
C ILE A 80 5.36 19.30 18.21
N ASN A 81 5.13 20.20 19.17
CA ASN A 81 5.40 21.63 19.03
C ASN A 81 6.74 22.04 19.64
N VAL A 82 7.26 21.27 20.61
CA VAL A 82 8.55 21.54 21.27
C VAL A 82 9.29 20.24 21.55
N ASN A 83 10.62 20.30 21.55
CA ASN A 83 11.48 19.17 21.90
C ASN A 83 11.17 18.66 23.32
N ASP A 84 10.83 17.37 23.44
CA ASP A 84 10.42 16.77 24.70
C ASP A 84 10.57 15.24 24.71
N THR A 85 10.16 14.59 25.79
CA THR A 85 9.96 13.15 25.86
C THR A 85 8.46 12.83 25.91
N LEU A 86 8.01 12.01 24.97
CA LEU A 86 6.68 11.42 24.98
C LEU A 86 6.70 10.13 25.80
N ILE A 87 5.85 10.03 26.81
CA ILE A 87 5.65 8.82 27.60
C ILE A 87 4.37 8.16 27.13
N VAL A 88 4.49 6.94 26.59
CA VAL A 88 3.34 6.12 26.20
C VAL A 88 3.22 4.94 27.15
N THR A 89 2.09 4.84 27.84
CA THR A 89 1.84 3.76 28.81
C THR A 89 0.71 2.87 28.33
N ARG A 90 1.00 1.57 28.20
CA ARG A 90 0.02 0.53 27.92
C ARG A 90 -0.68 0.10 29.22
N PRO A 91 -2.01 -0.05 29.24
CA PRO A 91 -2.71 -0.58 30.39
C PRO A 91 -2.31 -2.04 30.64
N GLU A 92 -2.20 -2.41 31.92
CA GLU A 92 -1.87 -3.77 32.34
C GLU A 92 -2.89 -4.77 31.78
N GLY A 93 -2.40 -5.92 31.28
CA GLY A 93 -3.25 -6.98 30.74
C GLY A 93 -3.84 -6.73 29.35
N SER A 94 -3.70 -5.53 28.76
CA SER A 94 -4.12 -5.30 27.37
C SER A 94 -3.33 -6.20 26.42
N THR A 95 -3.98 -6.72 25.38
CA THR A 95 -3.35 -7.52 24.31
C THR A 95 -3.25 -6.74 22.99
N SER A 96 -3.90 -5.57 22.88
CA SER A 96 -3.87 -4.71 21.70
C SER A 96 -2.45 -4.39 21.23
N ALA A 97 -2.19 -4.66 19.94
CA ALA A 97 -0.96 -4.26 19.27
C ALA A 97 -1.08 -2.81 18.80
N VAL A 98 -0.16 -1.97 19.26
CA VAL A 98 -0.04 -0.58 18.81
C VAL A 98 1.37 -0.37 18.26
N LYS A 99 1.45 0.10 17.02
CA LYS A 99 2.70 0.52 16.38
C LYS A 99 2.69 2.03 16.21
N LEU A 100 3.84 2.67 16.43
CA LEU A 100 4.02 4.10 16.29
C LEU A 100 4.86 4.41 15.06
N TYR A 101 4.29 5.11 14.08
CA TYR A 101 5.04 5.64 12.94
C TYR A 101 5.38 7.12 13.18
N GLN A 102 6.63 7.49 12.91
CA GLN A 102 7.14 8.85 13.08
C GLN A 102 7.58 9.44 11.74
N ASP A 103 7.17 10.67 11.46
CA ASP A 103 7.66 11.42 10.30
C ASP A 103 7.99 12.88 10.65
N ARG A 104 9.06 13.39 10.05
CA ARG A 104 9.54 14.77 10.25
C ARG A 104 9.74 15.57 8.96
N ILE A 105 9.92 14.88 7.83
CA ILE A 105 10.51 15.47 6.63
C ILE A 105 9.49 15.54 5.49
N THR A 106 8.47 14.68 5.51
CA THR A 106 7.66 14.42 4.32
C THR A 106 6.53 15.42 4.15
N ARG A 107 6.68 16.37 3.23
CA ARG A 107 5.60 17.31 2.90
C ARG A 107 4.37 16.58 2.34
N SER A 108 3.19 17.03 2.72
CA SER A 108 1.90 16.50 2.23
C SER A 108 1.77 14.98 2.36
N LEU A 109 2.17 14.45 3.52
CA LEU A 109 2.11 13.03 3.87
C LEU A 109 0.71 12.66 4.36
N ASN A 110 0.15 11.62 3.76
CA ASN A 110 -1.05 10.94 4.19
C ASN A 110 -0.69 9.52 4.68
N VAL A 111 -1.16 9.15 5.87
CA VAL A 111 -0.89 7.84 6.47
C VAL A 111 -2.18 7.06 6.59
N PHE A 112 -2.20 5.87 6.01
CA PHE A 112 -3.38 5.03 5.87
C PHE A 112 -3.17 3.68 6.58
N PRO A 113 -3.82 3.44 7.72
CA PRO A 113 -4.00 2.10 8.25
C PRO A 113 -5.03 1.36 7.39
N VAL A 114 -4.64 0.22 6.83
CA VAL A 114 -5.50 -0.63 6.02
C VAL A 114 -6.02 -1.77 6.89
N PHE A 115 -7.33 -1.81 7.07
CA PHE A 115 -8.09 -2.84 7.79
C PHE A 115 -8.79 -3.76 6.80
N GLU A 116 -9.33 -4.89 7.28
CA GLU A 116 -10.02 -5.89 6.46
C GLU A 116 -11.08 -5.29 5.52
N LYS A 117 -11.84 -4.30 6.00
CA LYS A 117 -12.95 -3.66 5.25
C LYS A 117 -12.58 -2.32 4.62
N SER A 118 -11.30 -1.93 4.66
CA SER A 118 -10.85 -0.66 4.09
C SER A 118 -10.95 -0.67 2.56
N SER A 119 -11.42 0.46 2.02
CA SER A 119 -11.36 0.78 0.59
C SER A 119 -10.89 2.24 0.48
N ILE A 120 -9.59 2.41 0.26
CA ILE A 120 -8.93 3.71 0.36
C ILE A 120 -8.76 4.27 -1.04
N GLY A 121 -9.48 5.35 -1.33
CA GLY A 121 -9.39 6.06 -2.60
C GLY A 121 -8.10 6.86 -2.73
N PHE A 122 -7.85 7.34 -3.94
CA PHE A 122 -6.78 8.30 -4.20
C PHE A 122 -6.88 9.52 -3.27
N LYS A 123 -5.77 9.83 -2.61
CA LYS A 123 -5.55 11.12 -1.96
C LYS A 123 -4.30 11.76 -2.52
N SER A 124 -4.37 13.07 -2.64
CA SER A 124 -3.33 13.88 -3.22
C SER A 124 -2.17 14.07 -2.23
N GLY A 125 -0.92 14.06 -2.71
CA GLY A 125 0.27 14.06 -1.85
C GLY A 125 0.89 12.67 -1.70
N LYS A 126 1.89 12.52 -0.82
CA LYS A 126 2.57 11.25 -0.61
C LYS A 126 1.74 10.36 0.30
N ASN A 127 1.39 9.17 -0.17
CA ASN A 127 0.51 8.25 0.54
C ASN A 127 1.32 7.08 1.07
N VAL A 128 1.09 6.71 2.33
CA VAL A 128 1.75 5.57 2.97
C VAL A 128 0.69 4.64 3.52
N PHE A 129 0.82 3.36 3.23
CA PHE A 129 -0.15 2.34 3.59
C PHE A 129 0.50 1.32 4.53
N PHE A 130 -0.21 1.00 5.60
CA PHE A 130 0.18 -0.03 6.57
C PHE A 130 -0.92 -1.07 6.67
N ALA A 131 -0.61 -2.33 6.39
CA ALA A 131 -1.51 -3.44 6.70
C ALA A 131 -1.57 -3.62 8.22
N VAL A 132 -2.68 -3.20 8.83
CA VAL A 132 -2.89 -3.28 10.29
C VAL A 132 -3.65 -4.55 10.65
N GLU A 133 -4.71 -4.86 9.89
CA GLU A 133 -5.55 -6.04 10.09
C GLU A 133 -5.71 -6.79 8.77
N LYS A 134 -4.66 -7.54 8.43
CA LYS A 134 -4.59 -8.32 7.20
C LYS A 134 -5.46 -9.58 7.33
N PRO A 135 -6.49 -9.76 6.50
CA PRO A 135 -7.30 -10.97 6.51
C PRO A 135 -6.46 -12.18 6.07
N ASN A 136 -6.76 -13.35 6.63
CA ASN A 136 -5.98 -14.55 6.34
C ASN A 136 -5.95 -14.86 4.83
N GLY A 137 -4.75 -15.12 4.29
CA GLY A 137 -4.53 -15.41 2.88
C GLY A 137 -4.71 -14.24 1.92
N LYS A 138 -5.04 -13.03 2.40
CA LYS A 138 -5.15 -11.82 1.57
C LYS A 138 -3.84 -11.03 1.55
N ILE A 139 -3.67 -10.23 0.52
CA ILE A 139 -2.57 -9.27 0.38
C ILE A 139 -3.14 -7.88 0.08
N LEU A 140 -2.32 -6.85 0.24
CA LEU A 140 -2.68 -5.52 -0.23
C LEU A 140 -2.76 -5.54 -1.77
N THR A 141 -3.75 -4.85 -2.32
CA THR A 141 -3.91 -4.69 -3.76
C THR A 141 -4.18 -3.24 -4.10
N ILE A 142 -3.64 -2.79 -5.22
CA ILE A 142 -4.01 -1.51 -5.84
C ILE A 142 -4.84 -1.85 -7.06
N GLN A 143 -6.09 -1.41 -7.07
CA GLN A 143 -7.06 -1.64 -8.13
C GLN A 143 -7.38 -0.34 -8.86
N ASN A 144 -7.79 -0.48 -10.12
CA ASN A 144 -8.25 0.63 -10.95
C ASN A 144 -7.26 1.80 -11.02
N LEU A 145 -5.95 1.50 -11.01
CA LEU A 145 -4.92 2.53 -11.08
C LEU A 145 -4.95 3.13 -12.48
N LYS A 146 -5.46 4.35 -12.58
CA LYS A 146 -5.41 5.18 -13.78
C LYS A 146 -4.30 6.20 -13.62
N VAL A 147 -3.52 6.33 -14.67
CA VAL A 147 -2.49 7.36 -14.82
C VAL A 147 -2.75 8.02 -16.17
N ASP A 148 -3.03 9.31 -16.18
CA ASP A 148 -3.28 10.09 -17.37
C ASP A 148 -2.10 11.04 -17.61
N PRO A 149 -1.13 10.65 -18.46
CA PRO A 149 0.04 11.47 -18.75
C PRO A 149 -0.33 12.82 -19.37
N GLN A 150 -1.48 12.94 -20.05
CA GLN A 150 -1.92 14.20 -20.66
C GLN A 150 -2.31 15.24 -19.60
N ASN A 151 -2.69 14.78 -18.40
CA ASN A 151 -3.01 15.61 -17.24
C ASN A 151 -1.89 15.58 -16.18
N ASN A 152 -0.63 15.42 -16.62
CA ASN A 152 0.56 15.30 -15.78
C ASN A 152 0.48 14.16 -14.73
N GLY A 153 -0.32 13.13 -15.02
CA GLY A 153 -0.45 11.97 -14.16
C GLY A 153 0.84 11.18 -14.11
N TYR A 154 1.33 10.95 -12.89
CA TYR A 154 2.54 10.19 -12.66
C TYR A 154 2.51 9.49 -11.31
N VAL A 155 2.99 8.25 -11.22
CA VAL A 155 3.03 7.49 -9.95
C VAL A 155 4.30 6.67 -9.85
N ARG A 156 5.00 6.81 -8.73
CA ARG A 156 6.01 5.85 -8.26
C ARG A 156 5.52 5.17 -7.00
N ALA A 157 5.86 3.89 -6.85
CA ALA A 157 5.62 3.18 -5.61
C ALA A 157 6.90 2.48 -5.11
N TYR A 158 7.05 2.49 -3.80
CA TYR A 158 8.25 2.04 -3.12
C TYR A 158 7.91 1.15 -1.93
N SER A 159 8.75 0.14 -1.68
CA SER A 159 8.67 -0.65 -0.47
C SER A 159 9.08 0.19 0.74
N GLY A 160 8.38 0.02 1.85
CA GLY A 160 8.62 0.81 3.06
C GLY A 160 8.03 2.22 3.01
N VAL A 161 8.43 3.01 4.00
CA VAL A 161 7.80 4.30 4.33
C VAL A 161 8.82 5.43 4.31
N PRO A 162 8.42 6.64 3.91
CA PRO A 162 9.29 7.80 3.99
C PRO A 162 9.57 8.15 5.46
N GLY A 163 10.76 8.69 5.73
CA GLY A 163 11.11 9.23 7.05
C GLY A 163 12.56 8.99 7.44
N ASP A 164 13.22 7.97 6.85
CA ASP A 164 14.66 7.75 6.94
C ASP A 164 15.24 7.25 5.61
N LEU A 165 16.35 7.85 5.18
CA LEU A 165 17.04 7.55 3.92
C LEU A 165 17.85 6.23 3.96
N ILE A 166 17.78 5.44 5.04
CA ILE A 166 18.65 4.27 5.23
C ILE A 166 17.91 3.08 5.88
N PRO A 167 17.82 1.93 5.19
CA PRO A 167 18.07 1.76 3.76
C PRO A 167 17.02 2.55 2.96
N GLN A 168 17.42 3.09 1.80
CA GLN A 168 16.49 3.79 0.93
C GLN A 168 15.32 2.88 0.54
N PRO A 169 14.09 3.40 0.47
CA PRO A 169 12.95 2.61 0.03
C PRO A 169 13.16 2.16 -1.42
N TYR A 170 12.88 0.89 -1.73
CA TYR A 170 13.15 0.30 -3.04
C TYR A 170 11.94 0.45 -3.95
N MET A 171 12.14 1.04 -5.12
CA MET A 171 11.08 1.22 -6.11
C MET A 171 10.66 -0.14 -6.68
N PHE A 172 9.35 -0.38 -6.72
CA PHE A 172 8.78 -1.59 -7.32
C PHE A 172 7.81 -1.31 -8.46
N PHE A 173 7.43 -0.04 -8.66
CA PHE A 173 6.52 0.39 -9.72
C PHE A 173 6.81 1.82 -10.14
N ASN A 174 6.74 2.07 -11.45
CA ASN A 174 6.89 3.39 -12.03
C ASN A 174 6.01 3.49 -13.29
N SER A 175 5.06 4.43 -13.30
CA SER A 175 4.16 4.59 -14.45
C SER A 175 4.85 5.03 -15.74
N ASP A 176 6.03 5.65 -15.68
CA ASP A 176 6.78 6.11 -16.87
C ASP A 176 7.46 4.97 -17.64
N VAL A 177 7.46 3.75 -17.09
CA VAL A 177 8.08 2.59 -17.74
C VAL A 177 7.42 2.31 -19.10
N TYR A 178 6.11 2.52 -19.21
CA TYR A 178 5.33 2.28 -20.43
C TYR A 178 4.51 3.52 -20.80
N GLN A 179 4.94 4.24 -21.84
CA GLN A 179 4.31 5.51 -22.26
C GLN A 179 2.85 5.37 -22.74
N ASN A 180 2.46 4.17 -23.20
CA ASN A 180 1.13 3.91 -23.76
C ASN A 180 0.18 3.21 -22.77
N VAL A 181 0.56 3.09 -21.49
CA VAL A 181 -0.24 2.41 -20.48
C VAL A 181 -0.77 3.45 -19.51
N SER A 182 -2.07 3.73 -19.61
CA SER A 182 -2.78 4.67 -18.72
C SER A 182 -3.66 3.98 -17.69
N PHE A 183 -3.76 2.65 -17.75
CA PHE A 183 -4.57 1.86 -16.84
C PHE A 183 -3.80 0.62 -16.41
N TYR A 184 -3.80 0.35 -15.11
CA TYR A 184 -3.26 -0.84 -14.48
C TYR A 184 -4.39 -1.52 -13.71
N GLN A 185 -4.77 -2.71 -14.17
CA GLN A 185 -5.96 -3.40 -13.66
C GLN A 185 -5.78 -3.81 -12.20
N GLN A 186 -4.63 -4.39 -11.89
CA GLN A 186 -4.36 -4.90 -10.55
C GLN A 186 -2.86 -4.97 -10.28
N LEU A 187 -2.45 -4.38 -9.15
CA LEU A 187 -1.10 -4.55 -8.60
C LEU A 187 -1.22 -5.34 -7.30
N ASP A 188 -0.64 -6.54 -7.30
CA ASP A 188 -0.62 -7.43 -6.13
C ASP A 188 0.59 -7.10 -5.24
N ILE A 189 0.33 -6.40 -4.13
CA ILE A 189 1.35 -5.87 -3.23
C ILE A 189 1.60 -6.89 -2.11
N ARG A 190 2.68 -7.68 -2.24
CA ARG A 190 3.04 -8.73 -1.28
C ARG A 190 3.93 -8.25 -0.13
N ILE A 191 3.69 -7.02 0.32
CA ILE A 191 4.39 -6.36 1.44
C ILE A 191 3.36 -5.65 2.31
N ASP A 192 3.65 -5.54 3.61
CA ASP A 192 2.69 -4.99 4.57
C ASP A 192 2.79 -3.47 4.74
N GLU A 193 3.88 -2.86 4.25
CA GLU A 193 4.09 -1.41 4.28
C GLU A 193 4.68 -0.92 2.96
N PHE A 194 4.06 0.11 2.39
CA PHE A 194 4.53 0.71 1.15
C PHE A 194 4.11 2.17 1.04
N SER A 195 4.77 2.89 0.14
CA SER A 195 4.45 4.28 -0.15
C SER A 195 4.22 4.50 -1.64
N MET A 196 3.31 5.41 -1.95
CA MET A 196 3.04 5.91 -3.29
C MET A 196 3.25 7.41 -3.34
N ASP A 197 3.89 7.86 -4.40
CA ASP A 197 4.14 9.26 -4.71
C ASP A 197 3.41 9.62 -6.00
N PRO A 198 2.08 9.85 -5.94
CA PRO A 198 1.30 10.27 -7.10
C PRO A 198 1.38 11.79 -7.32
N VAL A 199 1.54 12.18 -8.58
CA VAL A 199 1.40 13.56 -9.03
C VAL A 199 -0.08 13.86 -9.32
N PHE A 200 -0.53 15.05 -8.94
CA PHE A 200 -1.92 15.49 -8.89
C PHE A 200 -2.65 15.43 -10.26
N THR A 201 -3.99 15.46 -10.21
CA THR A 201 -4.98 15.57 -11.30
C THR A 201 -5.06 14.45 -12.34
N GLY A 202 -3.98 13.71 -12.61
CA GLY A 202 -3.96 12.62 -13.58
C GLY A 202 -3.94 11.22 -12.97
N VAL A 203 -4.20 11.06 -11.67
CA VAL A 203 -4.08 9.76 -10.98
C VAL A 203 -5.34 9.41 -10.20
N SER A 204 -5.80 8.17 -10.32
CA SER A 204 -6.82 7.60 -9.45
C SER A 204 -6.50 6.14 -9.14
N TYR A 205 -6.79 5.67 -7.94
CA TYR A 205 -6.65 4.25 -7.57
C TYR A 205 -7.52 3.93 -6.35
N THR A 206 -7.61 2.65 -6.03
CA THR A 206 -8.17 2.14 -4.77
C THR A 206 -7.20 1.15 -4.14
N VAL A 207 -6.92 1.29 -2.84
CA VAL A 207 -6.15 0.34 -2.05
C VAL A 207 -7.08 -0.45 -1.13
N SER A 208 -6.94 -1.78 -1.13
CA SER A 208 -7.74 -2.70 -0.32
C SER A 208 -6.99 -4.02 -0.09
N PHE A 209 -7.64 -4.98 0.58
CA PHE A 209 -7.16 -6.37 0.61
C PHE A 209 -7.80 -7.21 -0.50
N GLY A 210 -6.98 -8.01 -1.19
CA GLY A 210 -7.39 -8.87 -2.30
C GLY A 210 -6.70 -10.23 -2.28
N GLN A 211 -7.12 -11.10 -3.20
CA GLN A 211 -6.42 -12.35 -3.48
C GLN A 211 -5.26 -12.10 -4.46
N VAL A 212 -4.18 -12.85 -4.28
CA VAL A 212 -3.12 -12.97 -5.29
C VAL A 212 -3.72 -13.50 -6.59
N THR A 213 -3.40 -12.84 -7.70
CA THR A 213 -3.74 -13.32 -9.04
C THR A 213 -2.70 -14.30 -9.56
N THR A 214 -3.19 -15.29 -10.32
CA THR A 214 -2.37 -16.30 -11.02
C THR A 214 -2.44 -16.15 -12.54
N THR A 215 -3.11 -15.10 -13.01
CA THR A 215 -3.29 -14.80 -14.43
C THR A 215 -2.88 -13.37 -14.70
N LEU A 216 -1.94 -13.18 -15.62
CA LEU A 216 -1.52 -11.86 -16.08
C LEU A 216 -2.66 -11.23 -16.86
N GLN A 217 -3.03 -10.03 -16.42
CA GLN A 217 -4.05 -9.23 -17.10
C GLN A 217 -3.42 -8.33 -18.16
N SER A 218 -4.11 -7.28 -18.62
CA SER A 218 -3.56 -6.33 -19.60
C SER A 218 -2.35 -5.56 -19.06
N SER A 219 -2.29 -5.29 -17.76
CA SER A 219 -1.17 -4.58 -17.13
C SER A 219 -1.24 -4.73 -15.62
N GLY A 220 -0.07 -4.80 -14.99
CA GLY A 220 -0.01 -4.97 -13.54
C GLY A 220 1.40 -5.14 -12.99
N LEU A 221 1.45 -5.76 -11.82
CA LEU A 221 2.67 -6.01 -11.07
C LEU A 221 2.68 -7.44 -10.54
N ILE A 222 3.81 -8.12 -10.71
CA ILE A 222 4.13 -9.38 -10.04
C ILE A 222 5.21 -9.08 -9.01
N MET A 223 5.14 -9.64 -7.81
CA MET A 223 6.13 -9.36 -6.76
C MET A 223 6.35 -10.58 -5.87
N THR A 224 7.60 -10.80 -5.44
CA THR A 224 7.93 -11.77 -4.40
C THR A 224 7.38 -11.33 -3.03
N PRO A 225 6.95 -12.26 -2.15
CA PRO A 225 6.65 -11.91 -0.77
C PRO A 225 7.80 -11.16 -0.09
N ASN A 226 7.48 -10.19 0.77
CA ASN A 226 8.47 -9.45 1.58
C ASN A 226 9.54 -8.72 0.76
N TYR A 227 9.25 -8.32 -0.49
CA TYR A 227 10.14 -7.48 -1.28
C TYR A 227 10.55 -6.22 -0.48
N PRO A 228 11.83 -5.81 -0.45
CA PRO A 228 12.96 -6.31 -1.24
C PRO A 228 13.83 -7.35 -0.49
N LEU A 229 13.38 -7.86 0.67
CA LEU A 229 14.25 -8.54 1.63
C LEU A 229 14.32 -10.06 1.49
N THR A 230 13.50 -10.69 0.65
CA THR A 230 13.55 -12.14 0.48
C THR A 230 14.74 -12.59 -0.38
N LEU A 231 15.40 -13.66 0.06
CA LEU A 231 16.38 -14.44 -0.71
C LEU A 231 15.90 -15.88 -0.93
N ASP A 232 14.62 -16.13 -0.63
CA ASP A 232 14.05 -17.45 -0.76
C ASP A 232 13.89 -17.80 -2.24
N LEU A 233 14.11 -19.08 -2.56
CA LEU A 233 13.81 -19.58 -3.88
C LEU A 233 12.32 -19.40 -4.15
N SER A 234 12.02 -18.71 -5.23
CA SER A 234 10.67 -18.53 -5.75
C SER A 234 10.61 -19.10 -7.15
N ASP A 235 9.54 -19.85 -7.39
CA ASP A 235 9.20 -20.43 -8.68
C ASP A 235 7.69 -20.30 -8.84
N ILE A 236 7.26 -19.37 -9.69
CA ILE A 236 5.86 -18.99 -9.83
C ILE A 236 5.49 -18.92 -11.30
N THR A 237 4.43 -19.63 -11.66
CA THR A 237 3.84 -19.63 -12.99
C THR A 237 2.55 -18.82 -13.03
N PHE A 238 2.45 -17.94 -14.01
CA PHE A 238 1.25 -17.14 -14.30
C PHE A 238 0.69 -17.53 -15.66
N ASN A 239 -0.62 -17.75 -15.72
CA ASN A 239 -1.32 -17.90 -17.00
C ASN A 239 -1.38 -16.55 -17.72
N ILE A 240 -1.41 -16.56 -19.05
CA ILE A 240 -1.73 -15.37 -19.83
C ILE A 240 -3.23 -15.33 -20.11
N ASN A 241 -3.88 -14.19 -19.82
CA ASN A 241 -5.27 -13.99 -20.22
C ASN A 241 -5.34 -13.82 -21.75
N ARG A 242 -5.78 -14.87 -22.46
CA ARG A 242 -5.95 -14.89 -23.91
C ARG A 242 -7.18 -15.69 -24.36
N VAL A 243 -7.73 -15.38 -25.52
CA VAL A 243 -8.85 -16.09 -26.17
C VAL A 243 -8.35 -16.98 -27.30
N GLY A 244 -8.48 -18.30 -27.15
CA GLY A 244 -8.00 -19.26 -28.15
C GLY A 244 -6.53 -18.99 -28.49
N ASP A 245 -6.10 -19.25 -29.72
CA ASP A 245 -4.70 -19.11 -30.16
C ASP A 245 -4.26 -17.70 -30.54
N GLU A 246 -4.91 -16.68 -29.98
CA GLU A 246 -4.51 -15.30 -30.25
C GLU A 246 -3.06 -15.03 -29.84
N SER A 247 -2.39 -14.24 -30.68
CA SER A 247 -1.05 -13.78 -30.40
C SER A 247 -1.11 -12.58 -29.46
N VAL A 248 -0.31 -12.62 -28.41
CA VAL A 248 -0.18 -11.57 -27.40
C VAL A 248 1.24 -11.01 -27.49
N SER A 249 1.40 -9.70 -27.27
CA SER A 249 2.71 -9.12 -26.97
C SER A 249 2.83 -8.90 -25.47
N LEU A 250 3.92 -9.34 -24.87
CA LEU A 250 4.25 -9.19 -23.45
C LEU A 250 5.49 -8.31 -23.32
N HIS A 251 5.39 -7.31 -22.45
CA HIS A 251 6.48 -6.44 -22.03
C HIS A 251 6.64 -6.56 -20.52
N MET A 252 7.89 -6.75 -20.05
CA MET A 252 8.19 -6.85 -18.63
C MET A 252 9.39 -5.98 -18.25
N ASN A 253 9.27 -5.28 -17.14
CA ASN A 253 10.30 -4.42 -16.56
C ASN A 253 10.55 -4.83 -15.09
N PRO A 254 11.52 -5.71 -14.83
CA PRO A 254 11.89 -6.09 -13.46
C PRO A 254 12.55 -4.94 -12.67
N PHE A 255 12.28 -4.94 -11.37
CA PHE A 255 12.92 -4.18 -10.32
C PHE A 255 13.51 -5.18 -9.32
N PHE A 256 14.83 -5.12 -9.13
CA PHE A 256 15.57 -6.04 -8.26
C PHE A 256 16.13 -5.32 -7.04
N TYR A 257 16.21 -6.05 -5.92
CA TYR A 257 17.00 -5.64 -4.77
C TYR A 257 18.49 -5.80 -5.10
N ARG A 258 19.24 -4.69 -5.09
CA ARG A 258 20.62 -4.66 -5.62
C ARG A 258 21.71 -4.96 -4.59
N ASP A 259 21.36 -5.04 -3.31
CA ASP A 259 22.34 -5.26 -2.25
C ASP A 259 22.81 -6.73 -2.20
N HIS A 260 22.18 -7.62 -2.96
CA HIS A 260 22.57 -9.03 -3.10
C HIS A 260 22.73 -9.41 -4.58
N VAL A 261 23.65 -10.33 -4.85
CA VAL A 261 23.91 -10.86 -6.18
C VAL A 261 23.12 -12.15 -6.38
N TYR A 262 22.16 -12.14 -7.30
CA TYR A 262 21.39 -13.30 -7.71
C TYR A 262 20.94 -13.13 -9.16
N THR A 263 20.38 -14.19 -9.74
CA THR A 263 19.83 -14.18 -11.09
C THR A 263 18.37 -14.59 -11.05
N THR A 264 17.53 -13.82 -11.74
CA THR A 264 16.13 -14.16 -11.99
C THR A 264 16.00 -14.65 -13.42
N PHE A 265 15.33 -15.77 -13.62
CA PHE A 265 14.97 -16.32 -14.91
C PHE A 265 13.50 -16.05 -15.17
N ILE A 266 13.19 -15.53 -16.35
CA ILE A 266 11.82 -15.37 -16.84
C ILE A 266 11.67 -16.22 -18.08
N THR A 267 10.79 -17.20 -18.01
CA THR A 267 10.52 -18.14 -19.11
C THR A 267 9.12 -17.94 -19.63
N VAL A 268 9.01 -17.54 -20.89
CA VAL A 268 7.73 -17.44 -21.60
C VAL A 268 7.49 -18.76 -22.32
N ASN A 269 6.38 -19.42 -21.98
CA ASN A 269 5.95 -20.65 -22.61
C ASN A 269 4.93 -20.32 -23.71
N PHE A 270 5.27 -20.63 -24.95
CA PHE A 270 4.38 -20.45 -26.10
C PHE A 270 3.56 -21.71 -26.41
N GLY A 271 2.62 -21.58 -27.33
CA GLY A 271 1.94 -22.69 -27.97
C GLY A 271 2.94 -23.68 -28.56
N PHE A 272 2.54 -24.95 -28.64
CA PHE A 272 3.32 -26.03 -29.23
C PHE A 272 4.68 -26.31 -28.56
N GLY A 273 4.84 -25.92 -27.28
CA GLY A 273 6.01 -26.29 -26.46
C GLY A 273 7.27 -25.46 -26.69
N ILE A 274 7.17 -24.35 -27.44
CA ILE A 274 8.29 -23.43 -27.64
C ILE A 274 8.48 -22.57 -26.38
N GLN A 275 9.73 -22.32 -25.99
CA GLN A 275 10.09 -21.51 -24.83
C GLN A 275 11.06 -20.39 -25.19
N GLN A 276 10.91 -19.23 -24.57
CA GLN A 276 11.90 -18.16 -24.54
C GLN A 276 12.29 -17.91 -23.09
N GLU A 277 13.53 -18.22 -22.73
CA GLU A 277 14.09 -17.93 -21.41
C GLU A 277 15.03 -16.72 -21.49
N ASN A 278 14.84 -15.78 -20.58
CA ASN A 278 15.73 -14.64 -20.37
C ASN A 278 16.25 -14.65 -18.93
N SER A 279 17.55 -14.42 -18.76
CA SER A 279 18.19 -14.28 -17.45
C SER A 279 18.48 -12.82 -17.12
N PHE A 280 18.20 -12.45 -15.87
CA PHE A 280 18.32 -11.09 -15.36
C PHE A 280 19.16 -11.09 -14.08
N PRO A 281 20.44 -10.67 -14.18
CA PRO A 281 21.26 -10.43 -13.00
C PRO A 281 20.70 -9.26 -12.17
N SER A 282 20.65 -9.40 -10.84
CA SER A 282 20.07 -8.40 -9.93
C SER A 282 20.74 -7.01 -9.99
N GLN A 283 21.96 -6.95 -10.50
CA GLN A 283 22.77 -5.73 -10.58
C GLN A 283 22.49 -4.87 -11.81
N LEU A 284 21.75 -5.39 -12.79
CA LEU A 284 21.51 -4.73 -14.07
C LEU A 284 20.04 -4.37 -14.25
N ASP A 285 19.81 -3.28 -14.98
CA ASP A 285 18.47 -2.99 -15.49
C ASP A 285 18.10 -4.02 -16.56
N GLY A 286 16.89 -4.55 -16.45
CA GLY A 286 16.36 -5.57 -17.35
C GLY A 286 15.09 -5.10 -18.04
N ARG A 287 14.91 -5.51 -19.30
CA ARG A 287 13.62 -5.47 -20.00
C ARG A 287 13.45 -6.74 -20.82
N MET A 288 12.25 -7.29 -20.82
CA MET A 288 11.88 -8.44 -21.66
C MET A 288 10.74 -8.05 -22.56
N ASN A 289 10.82 -8.49 -23.82
CA ASN A 289 9.70 -8.48 -24.74
C ASN A 289 9.55 -9.88 -25.33
N ALA A 290 8.31 -10.32 -25.50
CA ALA A 290 7.95 -11.55 -26.18
C ALA A 290 6.66 -11.31 -26.97
N ALA A 291 6.49 -11.98 -28.11
CA ALA A 291 5.28 -11.89 -28.89
C ALA A 291 4.95 -13.25 -29.52
N GLY A 292 3.68 -13.63 -29.47
CA GLY A 292 3.19 -14.89 -30.02
C GLY A 292 2.03 -15.46 -29.22
N THR A 293 1.62 -16.68 -29.57
CA THR A 293 0.60 -17.42 -28.82
C THR A 293 1.20 -17.89 -27.49
N MET A 294 1.08 -17.08 -26.43
CA MET A 294 1.67 -17.35 -25.12
C MET A 294 0.69 -18.08 -24.19
N ASN A 295 1.14 -19.16 -23.56
CA ASN A 295 0.37 -19.92 -22.57
C ASN A 295 0.56 -19.36 -21.15
N SER A 296 1.82 -19.22 -20.76
CA SER A 296 2.20 -18.87 -19.40
C SER A 296 3.55 -18.20 -19.34
N VAL A 297 3.81 -17.55 -18.21
CA VAL A 297 5.10 -16.98 -17.84
C VAL A 297 5.51 -17.59 -16.52
N GLU A 298 6.70 -18.18 -16.47
CA GLU A 298 7.33 -18.68 -15.27
C GLU A 298 8.41 -17.70 -14.83
N VAL A 299 8.46 -17.40 -13.54
CA VAL A 299 9.50 -16.57 -12.93
C VAL A 299 10.18 -17.38 -11.84
N ARG A 300 11.46 -17.67 -12.05
CA ARG A 300 12.30 -18.39 -11.09
C ARG A 300 13.43 -17.49 -10.60
N SER A 301 13.52 -17.29 -9.29
CA SER A 301 14.55 -16.45 -8.69
C SER A 301 15.00 -16.96 -7.33
N SER A 302 16.28 -16.75 -7.00
CA SER A 302 16.83 -16.92 -5.65
C SER A 302 16.91 -15.60 -4.87
N GLY A 303 16.12 -14.60 -5.27
CA GLY A 303 16.10 -13.28 -4.65
C GLY A 303 14.82 -12.49 -4.92
N ALA A 304 14.70 -11.34 -4.28
CA ALA A 304 13.51 -10.50 -4.35
C ALA A 304 13.35 -9.80 -5.72
N TYR A 305 12.15 -9.88 -6.28
CA TYR A 305 11.80 -9.15 -7.51
C TYR A 305 10.43 -8.50 -7.42
N ALA A 306 10.28 -7.42 -8.19
CA ALA A 306 9.00 -6.86 -8.57
C ALA A 306 9.02 -6.65 -10.09
N ILE A 307 8.10 -7.22 -10.84
CA ILE A 307 8.07 -7.17 -12.30
C ILE A 307 6.79 -6.46 -12.72
N GLN A 308 6.95 -5.21 -13.18
CA GLN A 308 5.86 -4.50 -13.84
C GLN A 308 5.71 -5.06 -15.25
N TYR A 309 4.47 -5.30 -15.68
CA TYR A 309 4.20 -5.91 -16.98
C TYR A 309 3.04 -5.22 -17.71
N TYR A 310 3.03 -5.41 -19.02
CA TYR A 310 1.98 -4.98 -19.92
C TYR A 310 1.79 -6.03 -21.04
N THR A 311 0.54 -6.35 -21.35
CA THR A 311 0.16 -7.24 -22.43
C THR A 311 -0.80 -6.54 -23.39
N ASN A 312 -0.65 -6.82 -24.68
CA ASN A 312 -1.64 -6.48 -25.70
C ASN A 312 -1.99 -7.72 -26.49
N SER A 313 -3.29 -7.93 -26.72
CA SER A 313 -3.69 -8.82 -27.80
C SER A 313 -3.43 -8.14 -29.15
N THR A 314 -2.90 -8.93 -30.09
CA THR A 314 -2.76 -8.53 -31.49
C THR A 314 -3.99 -8.92 -32.32
N SER A 315 -5.02 -9.50 -31.72
CA SER A 315 -6.28 -9.75 -32.42
C SER A 315 -6.95 -8.40 -32.70
N THR A 316 -6.93 -8.00 -33.98
CA THR A 316 -7.76 -6.89 -34.45
C THR A 316 -9.19 -7.17 -34.05
N ASN A 317 -9.78 -6.28 -33.24
CA ASN A 317 -11.20 -6.26 -32.92
C ASN A 317 -12.03 -6.45 -34.20
N ALA A 318 -12.50 -7.68 -34.43
CA ALA A 318 -13.65 -7.91 -35.28
C ALA A 318 -14.85 -7.33 -34.50
N VAL A 319 -15.39 -6.25 -35.05
CA VAL A 319 -16.62 -5.53 -34.68
C VAL A 319 -17.54 -6.31 -33.73
N GLY A 320 -17.78 -5.77 -32.53
CA GLY A 320 -19.06 -5.97 -31.84
C GLY A 320 -19.10 -6.79 -30.55
N THR A 321 -17.99 -7.16 -29.94
CA THR A 321 -17.98 -7.69 -28.56
C THR A 321 -16.94 -6.96 -27.73
N THR A 322 -17.38 -6.29 -26.67
CA THR A 322 -16.53 -5.71 -25.63
C THR A 322 -15.54 -6.76 -25.16
N LEU A 323 -14.25 -6.51 -25.38
CA LEU A 323 -13.16 -7.22 -24.73
C LEU A 323 -13.42 -7.19 -23.22
N ALA A 324 -13.57 -8.36 -22.60
CA ALA A 324 -13.51 -8.48 -21.15
C ALA A 324 -12.09 -8.08 -20.71
N GLY A 325 -11.89 -6.80 -20.38
CA GLY A 325 -10.60 -6.30 -19.91
C GLY A 325 -10.17 -4.93 -20.46
N GLN A 326 -10.74 -4.44 -21.58
CA GLN A 326 -10.70 -3.00 -21.78
C GLN A 326 -11.69 -2.41 -20.79
N GLY A 327 -11.18 -1.92 -19.66
CA GLY A 327 -11.93 -1.05 -18.77
C GLY A 327 -12.41 0.12 -19.61
N THR A 328 -13.64 0.04 -20.11
CA THR A 328 -14.40 1.24 -20.43
C THR A 328 -14.26 2.11 -19.20
N THR A 329 -13.79 3.34 -19.39
CA THR A 329 -13.83 4.36 -18.35
C THR A 329 -15.21 4.26 -17.71
N PRO A 330 -15.38 3.82 -16.45
CA PRO A 330 -16.67 3.97 -15.81
C PRO A 330 -16.98 5.45 -15.88
N SER A 331 -18.04 5.80 -16.60
CA SER A 331 -18.65 7.11 -16.51
C SER A 331 -18.78 7.37 -15.02
N ILE A 332 -18.18 8.46 -14.54
CA ILE A 332 -18.45 8.94 -13.20
C ILE A 332 -19.94 9.25 -13.20
N ILE A 333 -20.77 8.32 -12.74
CA ILE A 333 -22.13 8.63 -12.34
C ILE A 333 -21.94 9.36 -11.02
N THR A 334 -21.86 10.69 -11.09
CA THR A 334 -22.12 11.55 -9.95
C THR A 334 -23.57 11.32 -9.54
N THR A 335 -23.82 10.35 -8.67
CA THR A 335 -25.02 10.38 -7.84
C THR A 335 -24.87 11.55 -6.88
N THR A 336 -25.31 12.72 -7.33
CA THR A 336 -25.57 13.88 -6.49
C THR A 336 -26.78 13.50 -5.62
N GLY A 337 -26.54 12.73 -4.56
CA GLY A 337 -27.49 12.51 -3.50
C GLY A 337 -27.53 13.76 -2.62
N SER A 338 -28.22 14.80 -3.08
CA SER A 338 -28.67 15.84 -2.16
C SER A 338 -29.73 15.22 -1.25
N SER A 339 -29.40 15.00 0.01
CA SER A 339 -30.44 15.02 1.05
C SER A 339 -29.96 15.86 2.21
N SER A 340 -30.48 17.08 2.18
CA SER A 340 -30.77 18.00 3.26
C SER A 340 -30.65 17.43 4.68
N PHE A 341 -29.85 18.12 5.47
CA PHE A 341 -30.12 18.43 6.87
C PHE A 341 -31.64 18.57 7.10
N ILE A 342 -32.22 17.71 7.94
CA ILE A 342 -33.50 18.00 8.61
C ILE A 342 -33.23 17.91 10.11
N HIS A 343 -33.08 19.09 10.70
CA HIS A 343 -33.45 19.35 12.09
C HIS A 343 -34.97 19.14 12.22
N THR A 344 -35.41 18.25 13.11
CA THR A 344 -36.67 18.44 13.82
C THR A 344 -36.59 17.89 15.24
N CYS A 345 -36.70 18.83 16.16
CA CYS A 345 -36.98 18.70 17.58
C CYS A 345 -38.28 17.95 17.89
N LEU A 346 -38.32 17.31 19.08
CA LEU A 346 -39.48 17.01 19.94
C LEU A 346 -40.67 16.24 19.31
N SER A 347 -41.52 15.48 19.98
CA SER A 347 -41.67 14.79 21.27
C SER A 347 -43.06 14.12 21.18
N PHE A 348 -43.30 13.14 22.05
CA PHE A 348 -44.60 12.59 22.46
C PHE A 348 -45.32 11.57 21.57
N ALA A 349 -45.75 10.51 22.28
CA ALA A 349 -46.76 9.51 21.94
C ALA A 349 -46.34 8.58 20.77
N VAL A 350 -46.21 7.27 20.96
CA VAL A 350 -47.20 6.41 21.59
C VAL A 350 -46.51 5.22 22.26
N VAL A 351 -46.68 5.14 23.57
CA VAL A 351 -46.62 3.90 24.34
C VAL A 351 -47.85 3.08 23.93
N PHE A 352 -47.69 2.12 23.03
CA PHE A 352 -48.55 0.92 22.97
C PHE A 352 -47.76 -0.17 23.68
N VAL A 353 -48.12 -0.52 24.91
CA VAL A 353 -49.11 -1.59 25.15
C VAL A 353 -48.71 -2.87 24.41
N SER A 354 -47.69 -3.52 24.94
CA SER A 354 -47.46 -4.97 24.79
C SER A 354 -46.84 -5.58 26.07
N LEU A 355 -47.00 -4.86 27.19
CA LEU A 355 -46.78 -5.36 28.55
C LEU A 355 -48.13 -5.34 29.28
N LEU A 356 -49.10 -6.06 28.72
CA LEU A 356 -50.28 -6.63 29.37
C LEU A 356 -51.06 -7.41 28.31
N ILE A 357 -51.29 -8.68 28.61
CA ILE A 357 -51.88 -9.76 27.79
C ILE A 357 -50.82 -10.56 27.00
N GLY A 358 -50.29 -11.58 27.67
CA GLY A 358 -49.35 -12.59 27.16
C GLY A 358 -48.53 -13.17 28.28
#